data_AF-A0A1A8TJF6-F1
#
_entry.id   AF-A0A1A8TJF6-F1
#
_cell.length_a   1.000
_cell.length_b   1.000
_cell.length_c   1.000
_cell.angle_alpha   90.00
_cell.angle_beta   90.00
_cell.angle_gamma   90.00
#
_symmetry.space_group_name_H-M   'P 1'
#
loop_
_entity.id
_entity.type
_entity.pdbx_description
1 polymer ?
#
loop_
_entity_poly.entity_id
_entity_poly.type
_entity_poly.pdbx_seq_one_letter_code
_entity_poly.pdbx_strand_id
1 'polypeptide(L)'
;MIVFVFGFLGLVVYRRACGPIYIGIDEFGAFWQEQQRIERLTFVRVNGVQLIATFASQESKLTRFFWPSYRVIYRDSVPYDTYRLLRSYGAQQMLRQRAEATRDKPSEQGDFI
;
A
#
# COMPACT_ATOMS: atom_id res chain seq x y z
N MET A 1 -39.34 -18.89 -9.16
CA MET A 1 -37.99 -19.48 -9.27
C MET A 1 -36.93 -18.49 -9.77
N ILE A 2 -37.19 -17.72 -10.84
CA ILE A 2 -36.19 -16.83 -11.48
C ILE A 2 -35.59 -15.77 -10.53
N VAL A 3 -36.39 -15.15 -9.64
CA VAL A 3 -35.93 -14.12 -8.70
C VAL A 3 -34.90 -14.66 -7.69
N PHE A 4 -35.07 -15.90 -7.25
CA PHE A 4 -34.11 -16.56 -6.35
C PHE A 4 -32.79 -16.87 -7.06
N VAL A 5 -32.83 -17.22 -8.35
CA VAL A 5 -31.61 -17.48 -9.12
C VAL A 5 -30.80 -16.20 -9.31
N PHE A 6 -31.42 -15.07 -9.64
CA PHE A 6 -30.71 -13.79 -9.74
C PHE A 6 -30.20 -13.28 -8.39
N GLY A 7 -30.98 -13.46 -7.32
CA GLY A 7 -30.53 -13.14 -5.96
C GLY A 7 -29.34 -14.00 -5.53
N PHE A 8 -29.35 -15.30 -5.86
CA PHE A 8 -28.26 -16.21 -5.54
C PHE A 8 -27.02 -15.96 -6.41
N LEU A 9 -27.19 -15.67 -7.71
CA LEU A 9 -26.09 -15.30 -8.59
C LEU A 9 -25.44 -13.99 -8.13
N GLY A 10 -26.25 -12.98 -7.79
CA GLY A 10 -25.79 -11.71 -7.23
C GLY A 10 -25.05 -11.89 -5.90
N LEU A 11 -25.57 -12.75 -5.02
CA LEU A 11 -24.92 -13.09 -3.75
C LEU A 11 -23.56 -13.77 -3.96
N VAL A 12 -23.47 -14.72 -4.90
CA VAL A 12 -22.21 -15.43 -5.20
C VAL A 12 -21.17 -14.48 -5.80
N VAL A 13 -21.57 -13.59 -6.70
CA VAL A 13 -20.69 -12.57 -7.28
C VAL A 13 -20.22 -11.58 -6.21
N TYR A 14 -21.14 -11.12 -5.35
CA TYR A 14 -20.82 -10.22 -4.23
C TYR A 14 -19.81 -10.85 -3.26
N ARG A 15 -20.00 -12.12 -2.91
CA ARG A 15 -19.06 -12.86 -2.04
C ARG A 15 -17.69 -13.08 -2.68
N ARG A 16 -17.59 -13.17 -4.01
CA ARG A 16 -16.30 -13.24 -4.71
C ARG A 16 -15.59 -11.89 -4.81
N ALA A 17 -16.34 -10.79 -4.91
CA ALA A 17 -15.78 -9.45 -4.91
C ALA A 17 -15.19 -9.08 -3.54
N CYS A 18 -15.83 -9.50 -2.44
CA CYS A 18 -15.32 -9.34 -1.08
C CYS A 18 -14.41 -10.51 -0.68
N GLY A 19 -13.36 -10.79 -1.46
CA GLY A 19 -12.33 -11.75 -1.07
C GLY A 19 -11.58 -11.30 0.19
N PRO A 20 -10.96 -12.22 0.96
CA PRO A 20 -10.17 -11.85 2.11
C PRO A 20 -8.95 -11.04 1.64
N ILE A 21 -8.89 -9.80 2.12
CA ILE A 21 -7.76 -8.91 1.92
C ILE A 21 -6.75 -9.22 3.00
N TYR A 22 -5.52 -9.53 2.59
CA TYR A 22 -4.41 -9.71 3.51
C TYR A 22 -3.38 -8.61 3.32
N ILE A 23 -3.00 -7.97 4.42
CA ILE A 23 -1.95 -6.96 4.44
C ILE A 23 -0.93 -7.38 5.48
N GLY A 24 0.33 -7.40 5.09
CA GLY A 24 1.40 -7.88 5.94
C GLY A 24 2.74 -7.28 5.57
N ILE A 25 3.76 -7.74 6.28
CA ILE A 25 5.15 -7.41 6.04
C ILE A 25 5.91 -8.73 5.98
N ASP A 26 6.67 -8.93 4.91
CA ASP A 26 7.60 -10.05 4.76
C ASP A 26 9.05 -9.54 4.65
N GLU A 27 9.97 -10.43 4.33
CA GLU A 27 11.39 -10.14 4.14
C GLU A 27 11.68 -9.14 3.02
N PHE A 28 10.78 -9.00 2.04
CA PHE A 28 10.90 -8.07 0.92
C PHE A 28 10.15 -6.75 1.15
N GLY A 29 9.35 -6.67 2.22
CA GLY A 29 8.69 -5.45 2.68
C GLY A 29 7.18 -5.59 2.83
N ALA A 30 6.49 -4.45 2.88
CA ALA A 30 5.04 -4.46 3.02
C ALA A 30 4.37 -4.97 1.73
N PHE A 31 3.36 -5.81 1.87
CA PHE A 31 2.61 -6.35 0.76
C PHE A 31 1.10 -6.27 1.00
N TRP A 32 0.39 -6.12 -0.11
CA TRP A 32 -1.05 -6.27 -0.21
C TRP A 32 -1.34 -7.54 -1.00
N GLN A 33 -2.14 -8.43 -0.44
CA GLN A 33 -2.60 -9.62 -1.12
C GLN A 33 -4.11 -9.57 -1.28
N GLU A 34 -4.55 -9.54 -2.54
CA GLU A 34 -5.94 -9.61 -2.94
C GLU A 34 -6.15 -10.85 -3.79
N GLN A 35 -6.94 -11.79 -3.29
CA GLN A 35 -7.17 -13.09 -3.93
C GLN A 35 -5.85 -13.85 -4.19
N GLN A 36 -5.32 -13.80 -5.42
CA GLN A 36 -4.08 -14.44 -5.86
C GLN A 36 -2.99 -13.44 -6.29
N ARG A 37 -3.23 -12.14 -6.19
CA ARG A 37 -2.23 -11.11 -6.53
C ARG A 37 -1.58 -10.59 -5.26
N ILE A 38 -0.26 -10.70 -5.21
CA ILE A 38 0.57 -10.07 -4.18
C ILE A 38 1.21 -8.84 -4.81
N GLU A 39 0.88 -7.68 -4.29
CA GLU A 39 1.42 -6.40 -4.73
C GLU A 39 2.24 -5.77 -3.63
N ARG A 40 3.41 -5.26 -3.99
CA ARG A 40 4.33 -4.61 -3.05
C ARG A 40 3.85 -3.21 -2.75
N LEU A 41 3.86 -2.83 -1.48
CA LEU A 41 3.43 -1.51 -1.02
C LEU A 41 4.65 -0.66 -0.68
N THR A 42 4.68 0.55 -1.24
CA THR A 42 5.64 1.58 -0.90
C THR A 42 4.91 2.71 -0.19
N PHE A 43 5.19 2.92 1.09
CA PHE A 43 4.55 3.98 1.87
C PHE A 43 5.04 5.36 1.43
N VAL A 44 4.08 6.22 1.09
CA VAL A 44 4.32 7.63 0.71
C VAL A 44 3.95 8.56 1.87
N ARG A 45 2.97 8.16 2.70
CA ARG A 45 2.56 8.91 3.89
C ARG A 45 2.16 7.98 5.02
N VAL A 46 2.57 8.32 6.23
CA VAL A 46 2.30 7.55 7.45
C VAL A 46 1.77 8.51 8.51
N ASN A 47 0.48 8.43 8.83
CA ASN A 47 -0.16 9.18 9.92
C ASN A 47 -0.66 8.22 11.02
N GLY A 48 -1.24 8.77 12.08
CA GLY A 48 -1.86 7.97 13.16
C GLY A 48 -3.23 7.37 12.81
N VAL A 49 -3.89 7.89 11.77
CA VAL A 49 -5.26 7.47 11.37
C VAL A 49 -5.29 6.85 9.97
N GLN A 50 -4.34 7.23 9.11
CA GLN A 50 -4.29 6.84 7.71
C GLN A 50 -2.86 6.54 7.28
N LEU A 51 -2.68 5.47 6.53
CA LEU A 51 -1.45 5.14 5.83
C LEU A 51 -1.74 5.22 4.33
N ILE A 52 -0.86 5.88 3.57
CA ILE A 52 -0.99 5.98 2.11
C ILE A 52 0.19 5.24 1.50
N ALA A 53 -0.11 4.23 0.70
CA ALA A 53 0.87 3.45 -0.01
C ALA A 53 0.60 3.49 -1.52
N THR A 54 1.68 3.34 -2.29
CA THR A 54 1.64 3.10 -3.73
C THR A 54 1.97 1.65 -4.00
N PHE A 55 1.39 1.07 -5.04
CA PHE A 55 1.79 -0.25 -5.47
C PHE A 55 3.09 -0.16 -6.29
N ALA A 56 4.05 -1.04 -5.99
CA ALA A 56 5.26 -1.20 -6.79
C ALA A 56 5.04 -2.18 -7.97
N SER A 57 3.78 -2.54 -8.25
CA SER A 57 3.42 -3.49 -9.30
C SER A 57 3.94 -3.06 -10.67
N GLN A 58 4.36 -4.06 -11.44
CA GLN A 58 4.98 -3.96 -12.76
C GLN A 58 3.93 -3.62 -13.85
N GLU A 59 3.00 -2.72 -13.55
CA GLU A 59 2.11 -2.21 -14.59
C GLU A 59 2.90 -1.29 -15.55
N SER A 60 2.57 -1.45 -16.82
CA SER A 60 3.06 -0.66 -17.95
C SER A 60 3.16 0.82 -17.59
N LYS A 61 4.29 1.47 -17.92
CA LYS A 61 4.53 2.91 -17.63
C LYS A 61 3.38 3.83 -18.06
N LEU A 62 2.58 3.41 -19.05
CA LEU A 62 1.41 4.13 -19.56
C LEU A 62 0.21 4.15 -18.60
N THR A 63 -0.11 3.06 -17.90
CA THR A 63 -1.21 3.04 -16.91
C THR A 63 -0.87 3.87 -15.68
N ARG A 64 0.40 3.85 -15.27
CA ARG A 64 0.91 4.66 -14.14
C ARG A 64 0.84 6.17 -14.38
N PHE A 65 0.87 6.62 -15.64
CA PHE A 65 0.78 8.04 -16.00
C PHE A 65 -0.65 8.57 -15.91
N PHE A 66 -1.65 7.74 -16.23
CA PHE A 66 -3.06 8.14 -16.18
C PHE A 66 -3.72 7.92 -14.82
N TRP A 67 -3.26 6.94 -14.04
CA TRP A 67 -3.76 6.75 -12.67
C TRP A 67 -2.64 6.26 -11.75
N PRO A 68 -2.12 7.12 -10.85
CA PRO A 68 -1.26 6.62 -9.80
C PRO A 68 -2.14 5.80 -8.84
N SER A 69 -1.89 4.49 -8.81
CA SER A 69 -2.58 3.57 -7.91
C SER A 69 -2.11 3.81 -6.48
N TYR A 70 -2.75 4.77 -5.82
CA TYR A 70 -2.62 5.00 -4.39
C TYR A 70 -3.66 4.16 -3.65
N ARG A 71 -3.25 3.57 -2.54
CA ARG A 71 -4.14 2.89 -1.61
C ARG A 71 -4.05 3.53 -0.24
N VAL A 72 -5.21 3.90 0.29
CA VAL A 72 -5.37 4.42 1.64
C VAL A 72 -5.77 3.27 2.55
N ILE A 73 -4.97 3.02 3.58
CA ILE A 73 -5.22 2.04 4.63
C ILE A 73 -5.63 2.82 5.87
N TYR A 74 -6.88 2.66 6.28
CA TYR A 74 -7.41 3.31 7.48
C TYR A 74 -7.10 2.47 8.71
N ARG A 75 -6.95 3.13 9.86
CA ARG A 75 -6.75 2.45 11.15
C ARG A 75 -7.80 1.37 11.42
N ASP A 76 -9.05 1.66 11.07
CA ASP A 76 -10.18 0.79 11.39
C ASP A 76 -10.46 -0.27 10.30
N SER A 77 -9.73 -0.21 9.17
CA SER A 77 -9.88 -1.17 8.07
C SER A 77 -9.09 -2.46 8.26
N VAL A 78 -8.22 -2.52 9.28
CA VAL A 78 -7.35 -3.66 9.59
C VAL A 78 -7.28 -3.88 11.10
N PRO A 79 -6.89 -5.09 11.56
CA PRO A 79 -6.61 -5.32 12.98
C PRO A 79 -5.59 -4.31 13.52
N TYR A 80 -5.80 -3.84 14.76
CA TYR A 80 -4.98 -2.78 15.35
C TYR A 80 -3.49 -3.11 15.40
N ASP A 81 -3.14 -4.36 15.71
CA ASP A 81 -1.74 -4.82 15.74
C ASP A 81 -1.10 -4.76 14.36
N THR A 82 -1.83 -5.20 13.32
CA THR A 82 -1.42 -5.08 11.92
C THR A 82 -1.22 -3.61 11.54
N TYR A 83 -2.16 -2.73 11.93
CA TYR A 83 -2.03 -1.30 11.67
C TYR A 83 -0.77 -0.70 12.31
N ARG A 84 -0.54 -1.03 13.59
CA ARG A 84 0.61 -0.53 14.34
C ARG A 84 1.92 -1.00 13.71
N LEU A 85 1.98 -2.26 13.28
CA LEU A 85 3.12 -2.84 12.58
C LEU A 85 3.40 -2.12 11.25
N LEU A 86 2.37 -1.96 10.41
CA LEU A 86 2.46 -1.24 9.13
C LEU A 86 2.89 0.22 9.32
N ARG A 87 2.36 0.89 10.34
CA ARG A 87 2.74 2.27 10.69
C ARG A 87 4.22 2.36 11.07
N SER A 88 4.69 1.49 11.94
CA SER A 88 6.11 1.46 12.35
C SER A 88 7.03 1.21 11.17
N TYR A 89 6.68 0.24 10.32
CA TYR A 89 7.45 -0.07 9.11
C TYR A 89 7.47 1.10 8.13
N GLY A 90 6.30 1.68 7.82
CA GLY A 90 6.22 2.83 6.92
C GLY A 90 7.03 4.02 7.44
N ALA A 91 7.01 4.28 8.76
CA ALA A 91 7.83 5.32 9.37
C ALA A 91 9.33 5.05 9.18
N GLN A 92 9.77 3.80 9.39
CA GLN A 92 11.17 3.40 9.14
C GLN A 92 11.54 3.53 7.65
N GLN A 93 10.64 3.15 6.73
CA GLN A 93 10.85 3.29 5.30
C GLN A 93 11.03 4.76 4.90
N MET A 94 10.19 5.66 5.41
CA MET A 94 10.32 7.10 5.14
C MET A 94 11.61 7.69 5.73
N LEU A 95 12.02 7.25 6.92
CA LEU A 95 13.29 7.67 7.51
C LEU A 95 14.49 7.22 6.66
N ARG A 96 14.47 5.98 6.15
CA ARG A 96 15.52 5.47 5.24
C ARG A 96 15.58 6.26 3.94
N GLN A 97 14.44 6.49 3.29
CA GLN A 97 14.37 7.28 2.06
C GLN A 97 14.91 8.70 2.25
N ARG A 98 14.62 9.33 3.39
CA ARG A 98 15.17 10.66 3.72
C ARG A 98 16.68 10.61 3.94
N ALA A 99 17.18 9.60 4.66
CA ALA A 99 18.60 9.44 4.89
C ALA A 99 19.37 9.23 3.57
N GLU A 100 18.83 8.43 2.66
CA GLU A 100 19.38 8.23 1.31
C GLU A 100 19.36 9.53 0.50
N ALA A 101 18.25 10.26 0.51
CA ALA A 101 18.13 11.56 -0.17
C ALA A 101 19.07 12.64 0.38
N THR A 102 19.42 12.58 1.67
CA THR A 102 20.42 13.47 2.28
C THR A 102 21.85 13.03 1.94
N ARG A 103 22.11 11.73 1.80
CA ARG A 103 23.43 11.18 1.44
C ARG A 103 23.82 11.48 0.00
N ASP A 104 22.84 11.58 -0.90
CA ASP A 104 23.06 11.82 -2.33
C ASP A 104 23.16 13.31 -2.71
N LYS A 105 23.08 14.22 -1.73
CA LYS A 105 23.40 15.63 -1.95
C LYS A 105 24.92 15.82 -1.90
N PRO A 106 25.58 16.25 -3.00
CA PRO A 106 26.96 16.71 -2.89
C PRO A 106 26.96 17.92 -1.94
N SER A 107 27.95 17.95 -1.06
CA SER A 107 28.17 19.01 -0.08
C SER A 107 28.44 20.35 -0.77
N GLU A 108 27.40 21.09 -1.15
CA GLU A 108 27.48 22.52 -1.44
C GLU A 108 27.29 23.30 -0.13
N GLN A 109 28.35 23.39 0.67
CA GLN A 109 28.58 24.40 1.72
C GLN A 109 29.89 24.05 2.46
N GLY A 110 30.96 24.83 2.43
CA GLY A 110 31.17 26.12 1.79
C GLY A 110 32.65 26.49 1.75
N ASP A 111 33.01 27.26 0.72
CA ASP A 111 34.22 28.05 0.67
C ASP A 111 33.75 29.50 0.80
N PHE A 112 33.75 30.02 2.04
CA PHE A 112 33.68 31.45 2.30
C PHE A 112 35.06 31.84 2.79
N ILE A 113 35.82 32.48 1.90
CA ILE A 113 37.03 33.24 2.19
C ILE A 113 36.68 34.42 3.09
#